data_AF-A0A1Y4TW20-F1
#
_entry.id   AF-A0A1Y4TW20-F1
#
_cell.length_a   1.000
_cell.length_b   1.000
_cell.length_c   1.000
_cell.angle_alpha   90.00
_cell.angle_beta   90.00
_cell.angle_gamma   90.00
#
_symmetry.space_group_name_H-M   'P 1'
#
loop_
_entity.id
_entity.type
_entity.pdbx_description
1 polymer ?
#
loop_
_entity_poly.entity_id
_entity_poly.type
_entity_poly.pdbx_seq_one_letter_code
_entity_poly.pdbx_strand_id
1 'polypeptide(L)' 'MLTQNIAKDKFAYIPILDFTSNNDINWSKSIPEIDQQLYLKYHLTDKEIAFIEKMIKAM' A
#
# COMPACT_ATOMS: atom_id res chain seq x y z
N MET A 1 -17.68 0.69 22.49
CA MET A 1 -16.46 1.52 22.61
C MET A 1 -15.72 1.46 21.29
N LEU A 2 -15.79 2.52 20.48
CA LEU A 2 -14.93 2.69 19.32
C LEU A 2 -13.72 3.50 19.82
N THR A 3 -12.69 2.80 20.32
CA THR A 3 -11.51 3.43 20.95
C THR A 3 -10.63 4.21 19.95
N GLN A 4 -10.90 4.08 18.66
CA GLN A 4 -10.16 4.73 17.58
C GLN A 4 -11.00 5.91 17.06
N ASN A 5 -10.40 7.10 16.99
CA ASN A 5 -11.04 8.25 16.36
C ASN A 5 -10.99 8.10 14.83
N ILE A 6 -12.01 7.45 14.26
CA ILE A 6 -12.10 7.09 12.84
C ILE A 6 -12.73 8.22 12.00
N ALA A 7 -12.50 9.48 12.37
CA ALA A 7 -13.09 10.62 11.68
C ALA A 7 -12.53 10.77 10.25
N LYS A 8 -13.38 11.23 9.32
CA LYS A 8 -13.07 11.32 7.88
C LYS A 8 -11.82 12.16 7.58
N ASP A 9 -11.54 13.18 8.38
CA ASP A 9 -10.34 14.03 8.27
C ASP A 9 -9.04 13.23 8.42
N LYS A 10 -9.05 12.15 9.22
CA LYS A 10 -7.87 11.29 9.42
C LYS A 10 -7.49 10.50 8.18
N PHE A 11 -8.44 10.24 7.29
CA PHE A 11 -8.24 9.46 6.07
C PHE A 11 -8.20 10.34 4.81
N ALA A 12 -8.28 11.66 4.95
CA ALA A 12 -8.39 12.59 3.82
C ALA A 12 -7.17 12.60 2.89
N TYR A 13 -6.00 12.19 3.40
CA TYR A 13 -4.75 12.13 2.64
C TYR A 13 -4.41 10.71 2.15
N ILE A 14 -5.28 9.74 2.42
CA ILE A 14 -5.05 8.37 2.00
C ILE A 14 -5.52 8.25 0.54
N PRO A 15 -4.63 7.88 -0.40
CA PRO A 15 -5.02 7.69 -1.77
C PRO A 15 -6.04 6.56 -1.86
N ILE A 16 -7.17 6.85 -2.49
CA ILE A 16 -8.21 5.85 -2.75
C ILE A 16 -7.68 4.93 -3.85
N LEU A 17 -7.37 3.69 -3.48
CA LEU A 17 -6.94 2.66 -4.41
C LEU A 17 -8.16 1.93 -4.97
N ASP A 18 -8.13 1.68 -6.28
CA ASP A 18 -9.11 0.85 -6.94
C ASP A 18 -8.64 -0.61 -6.90
N PHE A 19 -9.46 -1.47 -6.32
CA PHE A 19 -9.21 -2.92 -6.13
C PHE A 19 -9.90 -3.77 -7.21
N THR A 20 -10.45 -3.15 -8.25
CA THR A 20 -11.04 -3.88 -9.38
C THR A 20 -9.98 -4.60 -10.22
N SER A 21 -10.36 -5.73 -10.81
CA SER A 21 -9.48 -6.60 -11.60
C SER A 21 -8.94 -5.97 -12.89
N ASN A 22 -9.40 -4.77 -13.23
CA ASN A 22 -9.05 -4.05 -14.46
C ASN A 22 -8.07 -2.89 -14.23
N ASN A 23 -7.57 -2.74 -13.00
CA ASN A 23 -6.61 -1.71 -12.61
C ASN A 23 -5.16 -2.21 -12.73
N ASP A 24 -4.20 -1.28 -12.74
CA ASP A 24 -2.74 -1.51 -12.89
C ASP A 24 -2.12 -2.56 -11.94
N ILE A 25 -2.81 -2.97 -10.87
CA ILE A 25 -2.30 -3.90 -9.86
C ILE A 25 -3.16 -5.16 -9.84
N ASN A 26 -2.51 -6.31 -10.04
CA ASN A 26 -3.12 -7.61 -9.88
C ASN A 26 -3.08 -8.04 -8.40
N TRP A 27 -4.21 -7.83 -7.72
CA TRP A 27 -4.42 -8.17 -6.31
C TRP A 27 -4.61 -9.68 -6.04
N SER A 28 -4.69 -10.52 -7.07
CA SER A 28 -4.76 -11.99 -6.91
C SER A 28 -3.39 -12.65 -6.79
N LYS A 29 -2.30 -11.89 -6.89
CA LYS A 29 -0.93 -12.38 -6.77
C LYS A 29 -0.45 -12.45 -5.31
N SER A 30 0.75 -12.99 -5.11
CA SER A 30 1.39 -13.06 -3.80
C SER A 30 1.74 -11.67 -3.25
N ILE A 31 1.83 -11.52 -1.92
CA ILE A 31 2.19 -10.25 -1.26
C ILE A 31 3.49 -9.65 -1.84
N PRO A 32 4.60 -10.40 -2.02
CA PRO A 32 5.83 -9.84 -2.56
C PRO A 32 5.68 -9.33 -4.00
N GLU A 33 4.84 -9.97 -4.81
CA GLU A 33 4.55 -9.52 -6.17
C GLU A 33 3.67 -8.26 -6.18
N ILE A 34 2.77 -8.12 -5.20
CA ILE A 34 1.95 -6.91 -5.04
C ILE A 34 2.84 -5.75 -4.60
N ASP A 35 3.76 -5.98 -3.65
CA ASP A 35 4.73 -4.98 -3.19
C ASP A 35 5.58 -4.47 -4.36
N GLN A 36 6.11 -5.36 -5.20
CA GLN A 36 6.84 -4.97 -6.42
C GLN A 36 6.00 -4.14 -7.40
N GLN A 37 4.73 -4.50 -7.61
CA GLN A 37 3.81 -3.74 -8.45
C GLN A 37 3.57 -2.33 -7.89
N LEU A 38 3.46 -2.19 -6.56
CA LEU A 38 3.32 -0.90 -5.89
C LEU A 38 4.59 -0.06 -6.02
N TYR A 39 5.77 -0.66 -5.84
CA TYR A 39 7.05 0.02 -6.00
C TYR A 39 7.23 0.62 -7.39
N LEU A 40 6.84 -0.13 -8.43
CA LEU A 40 6.85 0.36 -9.81
C LEU A 40 5.81 1.46 -10.03
N LYS A 41 4.58 1.31 -9.52
CA LYS A 41 3.50 2.29 -9.70
C LYS A 41 3.82 3.65 -9.09
N TYR A 42 4.50 3.67 -7.95
CA TYR A 42 4.89 4.90 -7.25
C TYR A 42 6.30 5.39 -7.60
N HIS A 43 6.98 4.73 -8.54
CA HIS A 43 8.35 5.04 -8.93
C HIS A 43 9.30 5.14 -7.73
N LEU A 44 9.14 4.22 -6.78
CA LEU A 44 9.95 4.19 -5.56
C LEU A 44 11.39 3.81 -5.91
N THR A 45 12.34 4.48 -5.27
CA THR A 45 13.76 4.18 -5.38
C THR A 45 14.15 2.99 -4.50
N ASP A 46 15.25 2.33 -4.81
CA ASP A 46 15.77 1.19 -4.01
C ASP A 46 15.93 1.54 -2.52
N LYS A 47 16.25 2.81 -2.21
CA LYS A 47 16.38 3.32 -0.84
C LYS A 47 15.04 3.37 -0.11
N GLU A 48 13.99 3.81 -0.80
CA GLU A 48 12.64 3.90 -0.23
C GLU A 48 12.04 2.50 -0.05
N ILE A 49 12.28 1.61 -1.01
CA ILE A 49 11.88 0.19 -0.93
C ILE A 49 12.54 -0.47 0.28
N ALA A 50 13.87 -0.36 0.42
CA ALA A 50 14.59 -0.92 1.54
C ALA A 50 14.15 -0.32 2.90
N PHE A 51 13.74 0.95 2.91
CA PHE A 51 13.18 1.58 4.10
C PHE A 51 11.81 0.97 4.46
N ILE A 52 10.92 0.79 3.48
CA ILE A 52 9.60 0.17 3.67
C ILE A 52 9.75 -1.27 4.18
N GLU A 53 10.59 -2.09 3.53
CA GLU A 53 10.83 -3.48 3.92
C GLU A 53 11.45 -3.61 5.32
N LYS A 54 12.24 -2.61 5.75
CA LYS A 54 12.82 -2.58 7.10
C LYS A 54 11.80 -2.15 8.17
N MET A 55 10.88 -1.25 7.81
CA MET A 55 9.92 -0.66 8.76
C MET A 55 8.64 -1.49 8.90
N ILE A 56 8.25 -2.20 7.85
CA ILE A 56 7.07 -3.06 7.84
C ILE A 56 7.52 -4.48 8.17
N LYS A 57 6.95 -5.04 9.24
CA LYS A 57 7.17 -6.43 9.60
C LYS A 57 6.33 -7.30 8.67
N ALA A 58 6.95 -8.28 7.99
CA ALA A 58 6.21 -9.33 7.31
C ALA A 58 5.26 -9.98 8.32
N MET A 59 3.96 -9.93 8.03
CA MET A 59 2.91 -10.55 8.85
C MET A 59 2.75 -12.02 8.49
#